data_AF-A0A7X2MG82-F1
#
_entry.id   AF-A0A7X2MG82-F1
#
_cell.length_a   1.000
_cell.length_b   1.000
_cell.length_c   1.000
_cell.angle_alpha   90.00
_cell.angle_beta   90.00
_cell.angle_gamma   90.00
#
_symmetry.space_group_name_H-M   'P 1'
#
loop_
_entity.id
_entity.type
_entity.pdbx_description
1 polymer ?
#
loop_
_entity_poly.entity_id
_entity_poly.type
_entity_poly.pdbx_seq_one_letter_code
_entity_poly.pdbx_strand_id
1 'polypeptide(L)'
;MAEQLQQSMEFSRPIYVGEWRVYDIGAETLNSLFKEDIINEPSNKIKNKKPDALIVNSDKEIVVYVESKKDSEFSSKSKLDKAIKQELYVAKMIHAKIYIVRDSNMTVWINPKTGNEILDTHGNPIRREIRPKSEGEELEKLIKKILVSISENNDKLLKEETLDPSDLAKKVHQKLYVAKGISPSTALYTFVELFLFKYLSDLNLLKGIYSFEHLYSLYDLEGTDPLDVLKDYLSNNGAREQMKTLFVEGS
;
A
#
# COMPACT_ATOMS: atom_id res chain seq x y z
N MET A 1 -8.25 15.95 -29.83
CA MET A 1 -8.69 15.34 -28.55
C MET A 1 -7.49 14.98 -27.69
N ALA A 2 -6.49 14.23 -28.17
CA ALA A 2 -5.15 14.16 -27.53
C ALA A 2 -4.53 15.56 -27.27
N GLU A 3 -4.71 16.48 -28.23
CA GLU A 3 -4.35 17.91 -28.08
C GLU A 3 -5.03 18.61 -26.90
N GLN A 4 -6.23 18.19 -26.51
CA GLN A 4 -7.01 18.79 -25.42
C GLN A 4 -6.51 18.31 -24.05
N LEU A 5 -6.09 17.04 -23.95
CA LEU A 5 -5.38 16.52 -22.78
C LEU A 5 -4.01 17.21 -22.65
N GLN A 6 -3.22 17.26 -23.72
CA GLN A 6 -1.92 17.94 -23.74
C GLN A 6 -2.02 19.43 -23.40
N GLN A 7 -2.95 20.19 -24.01
CA GLN A 7 -3.19 21.59 -23.66
C GLN A 7 -3.69 21.74 -22.22
N SER A 8 -4.57 20.86 -21.73
CA SER A 8 -5.01 20.91 -20.33
C SER A 8 -3.85 20.65 -19.35
N MET A 9 -2.93 19.74 -19.68
CA MET A 9 -1.74 19.46 -18.88
C MET A 9 -0.68 20.56 -18.96
N GLU A 10 -0.56 21.26 -20.09
CA GLU A 10 0.39 22.36 -20.27
C GLU A 10 -0.03 23.64 -19.53
N PHE A 11 -1.34 23.93 -19.48
CA PHE A 11 -1.85 25.18 -18.89
C PHE A 11 -2.46 25.03 -17.49
N SER A 12 -2.77 23.81 -17.03
CA SER A 12 -3.26 23.57 -15.66
C SER A 12 -2.19 22.96 -14.77
N ARG A 13 -2.14 23.41 -13.51
CA ARG A 13 -1.24 22.79 -12.53
C ARG A 13 -1.69 21.35 -12.29
N PRO A 14 -0.78 20.37 -12.37
CA PRO A 14 -1.11 18.99 -12.05
C PRO A 14 -1.62 18.90 -10.61
N ILE A 15 -2.69 18.12 -10.42
CA ILE A 15 -3.33 17.92 -9.12
C ILE A 15 -2.76 16.65 -8.51
N TYR A 16 -2.40 16.72 -7.24
CA TYR A 16 -1.85 15.60 -6.49
C TYR A 16 -2.67 15.32 -5.23
N VAL A 17 -2.67 14.05 -4.83
CA VAL A 17 -3.15 13.57 -3.54
C VAL A 17 -1.96 12.83 -2.93
N GLY A 18 -1.23 13.50 -2.04
CA GLY A 18 0.07 13.04 -1.58
C GLY A 18 1.05 12.87 -2.73
N GLU A 19 1.58 11.66 -2.87
CA GLU A 19 2.51 11.26 -3.94
C GLU A 19 1.82 10.88 -5.26
N TRP A 20 0.49 10.77 -5.26
CA TRP A 20 -0.26 10.29 -6.42
C TRP A 20 -0.79 11.43 -7.27
N ARG A 21 -0.65 11.28 -8.59
CA ARG A 21 -1.17 12.25 -9.56
C ARG A 21 -2.62 11.93 -9.91
N VAL A 22 -3.45 12.97 -9.97
CA VAL A 22 -4.86 12.88 -10.35
C VAL A 22 -5.01 13.25 -11.83
N TYR A 23 -5.68 12.39 -12.57
CA TYR A 23 -6.04 12.58 -13.97
C TYR A 23 -7.57 12.64 -14.08
N ASP A 24 -8.08 13.78 -14.54
CA ASP A 24 -9.47 13.94 -15.00
C ASP A 24 -9.46 13.70 -16.51
N ILE A 25 -9.94 12.53 -16.95
CA ILE A 25 -9.60 11.93 -18.24
C ILE A 25 -10.68 12.22 -19.29
N GLY A 26 -11.93 12.41 -18.85
CA GLY A 26 -13.05 12.71 -19.73
C GLY A 26 -13.26 11.64 -20.81
N ALA A 27 -13.00 11.99 -22.08
CA ALA A 27 -13.27 11.12 -23.22
C ALA A 27 -12.06 10.32 -23.73
N GLU A 28 -10.92 10.36 -23.05
CA GLU A 28 -9.72 9.62 -23.46
C GLU A 28 -9.78 8.13 -23.09
N THR A 29 -9.08 7.31 -23.87
CA THR A 29 -9.07 5.85 -23.67
C THR A 29 -7.87 5.41 -22.84
N LEU A 30 -7.98 4.26 -22.17
CA LEU A 30 -6.82 3.64 -21.49
C LEU A 30 -5.62 3.45 -22.43
N ASN A 31 -5.87 3.16 -23.71
CA ASN A 31 -4.81 3.07 -24.72
C ASN A 31 -4.14 4.41 -25.03
N SER A 32 -4.89 5.53 -25.00
CA SER A 32 -4.32 6.88 -25.12
C SER A 32 -3.37 7.16 -23.95
N LEU A 33 -3.83 6.89 -22.72
CA LEU A 33 -3.05 7.14 -21.50
C LEU A 33 -1.76 6.30 -21.45
N PHE A 34 -1.81 5.05 -21.92
CA PHE A 34 -0.62 4.22 -22.06
C PHE A 34 0.38 4.82 -23.08
N LYS A 35 -0.10 5.28 -24.24
CA LYS A 35 0.76 5.93 -25.25
C LYS A 35 1.39 7.23 -24.76
N GLU A 36 0.72 7.93 -23.86
CA GLU A 36 1.23 9.12 -23.17
C GLU A 36 2.11 8.79 -21.95
N ASP A 37 2.42 7.51 -21.72
CA ASP A 37 3.27 7.03 -20.65
C ASP A 37 2.72 7.32 -19.23
N ILE A 38 1.39 7.46 -19.11
CA ILE A 38 0.70 7.79 -17.85
C ILE A 38 0.41 6.53 -17.02
N ILE A 39 -0.02 5.45 -17.68
CA ILE A 39 -0.35 4.16 -17.05
C ILE A 39 0.43 3.03 -17.68
N ASN A 40 0.58 1.91 -16.96
CA ASN A 40 1.08 0.66 -17.54
C ASN A 40 0.13 0.09 -18.61
N GLU A 41 0.65 -0.80 -19.47
CA GLU A 41 -0.12 -1.32 -20.60
C GLU A 41 -1.42 -2.01 -20.12
N PRO A 42 -2.59 -1.52 -20.54
CA PRO A 42 -3.86 -2.14 -20.19
C PRO A 42 -4.12 -3.38 -21.06
N SER A 43 -4.89 -4.33 -20.53
CA SER A 43 -5.35 -5.50 -21.28
C SER A 43 -6.08 -5.11 -22.57
N ASN A 44 -5.82 -5.85 -23.66
CA ASN A 44 -6.45 -5.64 -24.98
C ASN A 44 -7.99 -5.58 -24.92
N LYS A 45 -8.61 -6.27 -23.95
CA LYS A 45 -10.07 -6.30 -23.78
C LYS A 45 -10.67 -4.96 -23.36
N ILE A 46 -9.87 -4.09 -22.74
CA ILE A 46 -10.33 -2.84 -22.14
C ILE A 46 -9.60 -1.61 -22.68
N LYS A 47 -8.70 -1.76 -23.67
CA LYS A 47 -7.93 -0.65 -24.27
C LYS A 47 -8.79 0.56 -24.68
N ASN A 48 -10.03 0.31 -25.12
CA ASN A 48 -10.97 1.35 -25.57
C ASN A 48 -11.87 1.92 -24.46
N LYS A 49 -11.73 1.43 -23.22
CA LYS A 49 -12.47 1.97 -22.07
C LYS A 49 -12.00 3.38 -21.75
N LYS A 50 -12.95 4.19 -21.31
CA LYS A 50 -12.78 5.62 -21.03
C LYS A 50 -13.11 5.87 -19.56
N PRO A 51 -12.13 5.76 -18.65
CA PRO A 51 -12.34 6.14 -17.26
C PRO A 51 -12.68 7.63 -17.15
N ASP A 52 -13.51 8.02 -16.19
CA ASP A 52 -13.74 9.43 -15.92
C ASP A 52 -12.55 10.07 -15.21
N ALA A 53 -12.02 9.39 -14.18
CA ALA A 53 -10.82 9.82 -13.49
C ALA A 53 -9.96 8.67 -12.98
N LEU A 54 -8.66 8.91 -12.87
CA LEU A 54 -7.67 8.00 -12.28
C LEU A 54 -6.79 8.74 -11.26
N ILE A 55 -6.37 8.02 -10.22
CA ILE A 55 -5.28 8.42 -9.34
C ILE A 55 -4.16 7.39 -9.52
N VAL A 56 -2.97 7.86 -9.92
CA VAL A 56 -1.86 7.03 -10.39
C VAL A 56 -0.59 7.35 -9.60
N ASN A 57 0.19 6.33 -9.25
CA ASN A 57 1.48 6.50 -8.57
C ASN A 57 2.65 6.70 -9.54
N SER A 58 3.86 6.92 -9.02
CA SER A 58 5.08 7.08 -9.81
C SER A 58 5.41 5.87 -10.69
N ASP A 59 4.99 4.68 -10.28
CA ASP A 59 5.19 3.42 -10.99
C ASP A 59 4.09 3.13 -12.03
N LYS A 60 3.25 4.14 -12.33
CA LYS A 60 2.16 4.07 -13.32
C LYS A 60 1.08 3.04 -12.97
N GLU A 61 1.02 2.62 -11.70
CA GLU A 61 -0.05 1.79 -11.17
C GLU A 61 -1.26 2.65 -10.80
N ILE A 62 -2.45 2.12 -11.07
CA ILE A 62 -3.70 2.78 -10.77
C ILE A 62 -4.07 2.51 -9.31
N VAL A 63 -3.96 3.55 -8.48
CA VAL A 63 -4.35 3.50 -7.07
C VAL A 63 -5.87 3.57 -6.95
N VAL A 64 -6.50 4.51 -7.66
CA VAL A 64 -7.96 4.69 -7.65
C VAL A 64 -8.48 4.80 -9.07
N TYR A 65 -9.50 4.00 -9.39
CA TYR A 65 -10.29 4.11 -10.62
C TYR A 65 -11.67 4.66 -10.29
N VAL A 66 -12.08 5.74 -10.97
CA VAL A 66 -13.34 6.44 -10.73
C VAL A 66 -14.21 6.40 -11.97
N GLU A 67 -15.48 6.04 -11.75
CA GLU A 67 -16.52 6.03 -12.76
C GLU A 67 -17.75 6.80 -12.26
N SER A 68 -18.29 7.68 -13.10
CA SER A 68 -19.47 8.48 -12.84
C SER A 68 -20.66 7.89 -13.60
N LYS A 69 -21.79 7.75 -12.91
CA LYS A 69 -23.04 7.22 -13.45
C LYS A 69 -24.13 8.27 -13.41
N LYS A 70 -25.22 8.02 -14.15
CA LYS A 70 -26.39 8.89 -14.10
C LYS A 70 -27.15 8.64 -12.80
N ASP A 71 -27.70 9.68 -12.19
CA ASP A 71 -28.44 9.59 -10.91
C ASP A 71 -29.54 8.50 -10.93
N SER A 72 -30.18 8.27 -12.09
CA SER A 72 -31.20 7.24 -12.27
C SER A 72 -30.72 5.81 -11.95
N GLU A 73 -29.41 5.56 -12.05
CA GLU A 73 -28.76 4.26 -11.82
C GLU A 73 -28.43 4.02 -10.34
N PHE A 74 -28.55 5.05 -9.49
CA PHE A 74 -28.29 5.00 -8.05
C PHE A 74 -29.56 5.01 -7.19
N SER A 75 -30.73 5.09 -7.83
CA SER A 75 -32.05 5.17 -7.19
C SER A 75 -32.49 3.95 -6.36
N SER A 76 -31.80 2.81 -6.44
CA SER A 76 -32.11 1.63 -5.62
C SER A 76 -30.90 0.71 -5.46
N LYS A 77 -30.88 -0.09 -4.40
CA LYS A 77 -29.79 -1.06 -4.12
C LYS A 77 -29.51 -2.00 -5.29
N SER A 78 -30.54 -2.54 -5.94
CA SER A 78 -30.38 -3.44 -7.10
C SER A 78 -29.75 -2.75 -8.31
N LYS A 79 -30.04 -1.46 -8.54
CA LYS A 79 -29.42 -0.71 -9.64
C LYS A 79 -27.97 -0.37 -9.32
N LEU A 80 -27.68 -0.02 -8.06
CA LEU A 80 -26.31 0.18 -7.59
C LEU A 80 -25.47 -1.09 -7.81
N ASP A 81 -25.95 -2.25 -7.38
CA ASP A 81 -25.23 -3.52 -7.55
C ASP A 81 -24.94 -3.84 -9.03
N LYS A 82 -25.88 -3.51 -9.93
CA LYS A 82 -25.68 -3.67 -11.38
C LYS A 82 -24.63 -2.69 -11.91
N ALA A 83 -24.69 -1.43 -11.50
CA ALA A 83 -23.73 -0.40 -11.91
C ALA A 83 -22.31 -0.76 -11.46
N ILE A 84 -22.16 -1.24 -10.22
CA ILE A 84 -20.90 -1.75 -9.66
C ILE A 84 -20.38 -2.92 -10.50
N LYS A 85 -21.20 -3.96 -10.70
CA LYS A 85 -20.79 -5.16 -11.44
C LYS A 85 -20.38 -4.87 -12.88
N GLN A 86 -21.01 -3.89 -13.52
CA GLN A 86 -20.77 -3.56 -14.92
C GLN A 86 -19.33 -3.10 -15.17
N GLU A 87 -18.73 -2.31 -14.28
CA GLU A 87 -17.37 -1.78 -14.47
C GLU A 87 -16.36 -2.38 -13.49
N LEU A 88 -16.79 -3.22 -12.53
CA LEU A 88 -15.89 -3.97 -11.65
C LEU A 88 -14.88 -4.82 -12.43
N TYR A 89 -15.26 -5.40 -13.57
CA TYR A 89 -14.32 -6.18 -14.38
C TYR A 89 -13.19 -5.31 -14.94
N VAL A 90 -13.47 -4.04 -15.27
CA VAL A 90 -12.46 -3.08 -15.75
C VAL A 90 -11.49 -2.77 -14.62
N ALA A 91 -12.01 -2.44 -13.44
CA ALA A 91 -11.21 -2.19 -12.24
C ALA A 91 -10.25 -3.36 -11.92
N LYS A 92 -10.74 -4.60 -12.03
CA LYS A 92 -9.92 -5.81 -11.86
C LYS A 92 -8.84 -5.95 -12.95
N MET A 93 -9.20 -5.73 -14.22
CA MET A 93 -8.28 -5.89 -15.35
C MET A 93 -7.20 -4.81 -15.44
N ILE A 94 -7.45 -3.61 -14.94
CA ILE A 94 -6.44 -2.55 -14.81
C ILE A 94 -5.64 -2.63 -13.50
N HIS A 95 -5.90 -3.66 -12.69
CA HIS A 95 -5.27 -3.85 -11.38
C HIS A 95 -5.42 -2.63 -10.44
N ALA A 96 -6.56 -1.92 -10.52
CA ALA A 96 -6.84 -0.81 -9.63
C ALA A 96 -6.85 -1.32 -8.17
N LYS A 97 -6.22 -0.56 -7.27
CA LYS A 97 -6.23 -0.92 -5.83
C LYS A 97 -7.58 -0.57 -5.17
N ILE A 98 -8.23 0.50 -5.63
CA ILE A 98 -9.55 0.97 -5.17
C ILE A 98 -10.41 1.31 -6.40
N TYR A 99 -11.68 0.96 -6.34
CA TYR A 99 -12.68 1.33 -7.34
C TYR A 99 -13.75 2.22 -6.72
N ILE A 100 -14.11 3.30 -7.38
CA ILE A 100 -15.15 4.22 -6.93
C ILE A 100 -16.19 4.39 -8.03
N VAL A 101 -17.46 4.30 -7.63
CA VAL A 101 -18.59 4.70 -8.46
C VAL A 101 -19.31 5.83 -7.79
N ARG A 102 -19.64 6.87 -8.55
CA ARG A 102 -20.39 8.01 -8.02
C ARG A 102 -21.49 8.46 -8.97
N ASP A 103 -22.48 9.14 -8.42
CA ASP A 103 -23.39 10.02 -9.14
C ASP A 103 -23.28 11.45 -8.56
N SER A 104 -24.27 12.31 -8.82
CA SER A 104 -24.28 13.67 -8.24
C SER A 104 -24.55 13.71 -6.72
N ASN A 105 -25.02 12.62 -6.11
CA ASN A 105 -25.53 12.58 -4.73
C ASN A 105 -24.72 11.67 -3.80
N MET A 106 -24.09 10.63 -4.34
CA MET A 106 -23.48 9.55 -3.58
C MET A 106 -22.18 9.09 -4.22
N THR A 107 -21.17 8.87 -3.38
CA THR A 107 -19.90 8.22 -3.75
C THR A 107 -19.83 6.86 -3.06
N VAL A 108 -19.51 5.80 -3.79
CA VAL A 108 -19.42 4.42 -3.29
C VAL A 108 -18.01 3.89 -3.52
N TRP A 109 -17.34 3.52 -2.43
CA TRP A 109 -15.98 2.98 -2.43
C TRP A 109 -16.03 1.46 -2.42
N ILE A 110 -15.31 0.81 -3.32
CA ILE A 110 -15.42 -0.62 -3.60
C ILE A 110 -14.02 -1.22 -3.61
N ASN A 111 -13.88 -2.37 -2.94
CA ASN A 111 -12.68 -3.19 -3.02
C ASN A 111 -12.73 -3.97 -4.34
N PRO A 112 -11.82 -3.72 -5.30
CA PRO A 112 -11.86 -4.41 -6.59
C PRO A 112 -11.63 -5.91 -6.45
N LYS A 113 -10.95 -6.39 -5.40
CA LYS A 113 -10.64 -7.81 -5.21
C LYS A 113 -11.91 -8.62 -4.92
N THR A 114 -12.73 -8.14 -3.98
CA THR A 114 -13.97 -8.79 -3.55
C THR A 114 -15.18 -8.35 -4.38
N GLY A 115 -15.19 -7.10 -4.85
CA GLY A 115 -16.34 -6.44 -5.46
C GLY A 115 -17.32 -5.85 -4.45
N ASN A 116 -17.00 -5.89 -3.16
CA ASN A 116 -17.83 -5.37 -2.08
C ASN A 116 -17.51 -3.92 -1.77
N GLU A 117 -18.47 -3.24 -1.14
CA GLU A 117 -18.26 -1.90 -0.61
C GLU A 117 -17.25 -1.89 0.54
N ILE A 118 -16.39 -0.87 0.55
CA ILE A 118 -15.42 -0.65 1.62
C ILE A 118 -16.14 -0.03 2.82
N LEU A 119 -15.94 -0.63 3.99
CA LEU A 119 -16.62 -0.28 5.23
C LEU A 119 -15.66 0.44 6.19
N ASP A 120 -16.17 1.39 6.96
CA ASP A 120 -15.45 2.02 8.07
C ASP A 120 -15.21 1.04 9.24
N THR A 121 -14.53 1.50 10.29
CA THR A 121 -14.24 0.70 11.49
C THR A 121 -15.49 0.23 12.23
N HIS A 122 -16.65 0.86 12.02
CA HIS A 122 -17.93 0.52 12.62
C HIS A 122 -18.78 -0.41 11.72
N GLY A 123 -18.35 -0.66 10.48
CA GLY A 123 -19.07 -1.48 9.51
C GLY A 123 -20.03 -0.69 8.62
N ASN A 124 -19.97 0.65 8.64
CA ASN A 124 -20.77 1.48 7.75
C ASN A 124 -20.05 1.68 6.41
N PRO A 125 -20.75 1.66 5.27
CA PRO A 125 -20.14 1.94 3.98
C PRO A 125 -19.53 3.34 3.91
N ILE A 126 -18.34 3.45 3.31
CA ILE A 126 -17.70 4.76 3.10
C ILE A 126 -18.44 5.50 1.98
N ARG A 127 -18.81 6.75 2.26
CA ARG A 127 -19.57 7.63 1.35
C ARG A 127 -18.88 8.96 1.02
N ARG A 128 -17.62 9.11 1.43
CA ARG A 128 -16.89 10.36 1.28
C ARG A 128 -16.72 10.72 -0.21
N GLU A 129 -17.01 11.97 -0.56
CA GLU A 129 -16.75 12.50 -1.89
C GLU A 129 -15.25 12.64 -2.18
N ILE A 130 -14.87 12.53 -3.45
CA ILE A 130 -13.49 12.74 -3.91
C ILE A 130 -13.33 14.20 -4.31
N ARG A 131 -12.61 14.99 -3.50
CA ARG A 131 -12.34 16.41 -3.75
C ARG A 131 -10.84 16.73 -3.71
N PRO A 132 -10.05 16.30 -4.72
CA PRO A 132 -8.58 16.40 -4.66
C PRO A 132 -8.05 17.83 -4.56
N LYS A 133 -8.77 18.82 -5.12
CA LYS A 133 -8.36 20.23 -5.11
C LYS A 133 -8.55 20.93 -3.76
N SER A 134 -9.57 20.53 -2.98
CA SER A 134 -9.95 21.22 -1.73
C SER A 134 -9.68 20.40 -0.47
N GLU A 135 -9.65 19.06 -0.57
CA GLU A 135 -9.51 18.12 0.54
C GLU A 135 -8.46 17.03 0.23
N GLY A 136 -7.34 17.43 -0.37
CA GLY A 136 -6.30 16.51 -0.83
C GLY A 136 -5.65 15.72 0.31
N GLU A 137 -5.38 16.35 1.46
CA GLU A 137 -4.70 15.72 2.60
C GLU A 137 -5.58 14.66 3.27
N GLU A 138 -6.86 14.95 3.47
CA GLU A 138 -7.79 14.00 4.08
C GLU A 138 -8.13 12.85 3.13
N LEU A 139 -8.19 13.13 1.81
CA LEU A 139 -8.34 12.11 0.79
C LEU A 139 -7.12 11.18 0.76
N GLU A 140 -5.91 11.73 0.87
CA GLU A 140 -4.67 10.95 0.95
C GLU A 140 -4.68 10.03 2.18
N LYS A 141 -4.99 10.58 3.36
CA LYS A 141 -5.10 9.81 4.61
C LYS A 141 -6.11 8.68 4.47
N LEU A 142 -7.27 8.94 3.87
CA LEU A 142 -8.29 7.93 3.64
C LEU A 142 -7.82 6.83 2.69
N ILE A 143 -7.23 7.19 1.55
CA ILE A 143 -6.71 6.21 0.57
C ILE A 143 -5.63 5.34 1.23
N LYS A 144 -4.64 5.94 1.91
CA LYS A 144 -3.58 5.19 2.62
C LYS A 144 -4.18 4.20 3.62
N LYS A 145 -5.15 4.64 4.42
CA LYS A 145 -5.84 3.79 5.38
C LYS A 145 -6.59 2.63 4.72
N ILE A 146 -7.27 2.89 3.60
CA ILE A 146 -7.95 1.85 2.83
C ILE A 146 -6.94 0.83 2.31
N LEU A 147 -5.85 1.28 1.66
CA LEU A 147 -4.85 0.41 1.05
C LEU A 147 -4.20 -0.55 2.04
N VAL A 148 -3.95 -0.10 3.28
CA VAL A 148 -3.40 -0.94 4.36
C VAL A 148 -4.46 -1.88 4.95
N SER A 149 -5.74 -1.53 4.86
CA SER A 149 -6.81 -2.28 5.51
C SER A 149 -7.40 -3.38 4.64
N ILE A 150 -7.68 -3.11 3.36
CA ILE A 150 -8.45 -4.02 2.52
C ILE A 150 -7.59 -5.14 1.93
N SER A 151 -8.19 -6.32 1.76
CA SER A 151 -7.53 -7.50 1.18
C SER A 151 -8.52 -8.33 0.37
N GLU A 152 -8.12 -9.52 -0.07
CA GLU A 152 -9.03 -10.47 -0.74
C GLU A 152 -10.12 -11.01 0.20
N ASN A 153 -9.90 -10.90 1.52
CA ASN A 153 -10.77 -11.43 2.56
C ASN A 153 -11.25 -10.37 3.56
N ASN A 154 -10.92 -9.08 3.34
CA ASN A 154 -11.31 -7.99 4.22
C ASN A 154 -11.69 -6.74 3.42
N ASP A 155 -12.90 -6.24 3.65
CA ASP A 155 -13.44 -5.01 3.05
C ASP A 155 -13.56 -3.87 4.08
N LYS A 156 -13.15 -4.11 5.33
CA LYS A 156 -13.35 -3.19 6.44
C LYS A 156 -12.06 -2.49 6.83
N LEU A 157 -12.14 -1.19 7.12
CA LEU A 157 -11.01 -0.43 7.67
C LEU A 157 -10.54 -1.07 8.97
N LEU A 158 -9.23 -1.31 9.07
CA LEU A 158 -8.59 -1.77 10.29
C LEU A 158 -8.71 -0.67 11.34
N LYS A 159 -8.95 -1.10 12.58
CA LYS A 159 -8.90 -0.19 13.72
C LYS A 159 -7.44 0.24 13.89
N GLU A 160 -7.21 1.54 14.02
CA GLU A 160 -5.90 2.04 14.41
C GLU A 160 -5.65 1.57 15.84
N GLU A 161 -4.75 0.60 16.00
CA GLU A 161 -4.18 0.27 17.29
C GLU A 161 -2.94 1.14 17.47
N THR A 162 -3.06 2.14 18.35
CA THR A 162 -1.90 2.88 18.83
C THR A 162 -1.11 1.95 19.74
N LEU A 163 -0.12 1.27 19.17
CA LEU A 163 0.86 0.53 19.94
C LEU A 163 1.90 1.53 20.43
N ASP A 164 1.99 1.74 21.74
CA ASP A 164 3.09 2.49 22.35
C ASP A 164 4.31 1.57 22.48
N PRO A 165 5.37 1.76 21.67
CA PRO A 165 6.55 0.91 21.73
C PRO A 165 7.45 1.24 22.93
N SER A 166 7.13 2.26 23.74
CA SER A 166 7.99 2.76 24.83
C SER A 166 8.38 1.67 25.82
N ASP A 167 7.43 0.81 26.20
CA ASP A 167 7.68 -0.26 27.15
C ASP A 167 8.60 -1.34 26.57
N LEU A 168 8.43 -1.68 25.30
CA LEU A 168 9.33 -2.60 24.60
C LEU A 168 10.74 -2.00 24.52
N ALA A 169 10.86 -0.74 24.09
CA ALA A 169 12.13 -0.04 23.97
C ALA A 169 12.87 0.03 25.32
N LYS A 170 12.18 0.38 26.40
CA LYS A 170 12.75 0.41 27.77
C LYS A 170 13.24 -0.97 28.20
N LYS A 171 12.42 -2.02 28.02
CA LYS A 171 12.79 -3.40 28.39
C LYS A 171 13.99 -3.90 27.61
N VAL A 172 14.02 -3.66 26.30
CA VAL A 172 15.15 -4.06 25.45
C VAL A 172 16.42 -3.32 25.86
N HIS A 173 16.36 -2.01 26.06
CA HIS A 173 17.50 -1.21 26.51
C HIS A 173 18.03 -1.68 27.87
N GLN A 174 17.15 -1.89 28.85
CA GLN A 174 17.54 -2.39 30.18
C GLN A 174 18.21 -3.76 30.09
N LYS A 175 17.65 -4.70 29.31
CA LYS A 175 18.24 -6.02 29.10
C LYS A 175 19.65 -5.92 28.49
N LEU A 176 19.84 -5.06 27.48
CA LEU A 176 21.15 -4.84 26.86
C LEU A 176 22.17 -4.21 27.82
N TYR A 177 21.73 -3.24 28.64
CA TYR A 177 22.59 -2.55 29.61
C TYR A 177 23.06 -3.49 30.72
N VAL A 178 22.14 -4.26 31.31
CA VAL A 178 22.43 -5.20 32.41
C VAL A 178 23.28 -6.37 31.96
N ALA A 179 23.06 -6.90 30.75
CA ALA A 179 23.70 -8.14 30.30
C ALA A 179 25.23 -8.04 30.12
N LYS A 180 25.83 -6.85 30.06
CA LYS A 180 27.26 -6.73 29.70
C LYS A 180 28.01 -5.51 30.29
N GLY A 181 27.43 -4.70 31.18
CA GLY A 181 28.13 -3.51 31.72
C GLY A 181 28.62 -2.55 30.63
N ILE A 182 27.96 -2.54 29.47
CA ILE A 182 28.41 -1.86 28.25
C ILE A 182 28.06 -0.38 28.30
N SER A 183 28.83 0.41 27.56
CA SER A 183 28.48 1.80 27.30
C SER A 183 27.09 1.91 26.62
N PRO A 184 26.33 2.99 26.88
CA PRO A 184 25.07 3.26 26.19
C PRO A 184 25.19 3.22 24.65
N SER A 185 26.32 3.66 24.10
CA SER A 185 26.59 3.62 22.66
C SER A 185 26.59 2.20 22.09
N THR A 186 27.25 1.26 22.77
CA THR A 186 27.33 -0.14 22.30
C THR A 186 25.99 -0.85 22.40
N ALA A 187 25.21 -0.56 23.46
CA ALA A 187 23.84 -1.03 23.59
C ALA A 187 22.96 -0.51 22.44
N LEU A 188 23.12 0.76 22.05
CA LEU A 188 22.40 1.33 20.90
C LEU A 188 22.78 0.65 19.58
N TYR A 189 24.07 0.41 19.31
CA TYR A 189 24.49 -0.31 18.09
C TYR A 189 23.91 -1.72 18.02
N THR A 190 23.91 -2.43 19.15
CA THR A 190 23.31 -3.78 19.23
C THR A 190 21.80 -3.73 18.97
N PHE A 191 21.11 -2.74 19.54
CA PHE A 191 19.68 -2.54 19.29
C PHE A 191 19.39 -2.26 17.81
N VAL A 192 20.14 -1.34 17.20
CA VAL A 192 20.00 -0.99 15.78
C VAL A 192 20.29 -2.19 14.89
N GLU A 193 21.31 -2.99 15.21
CA GLU A 193 21.65 -4.21 14.47
C GLU A 193 20.50 -5.22 14.50
N LEU A 194 19.93 -5.51 15.68
CA LEU A 194 18.78 -6.40 15.81
C LEU A 194 17.53 -5.86 15.10
N PHE A 195 17.31 -4.55 15.19
CA PHE A 195 16.18 -3.90 14.51
C PHE A 195 16.32 -4.00 12.98
N LEU A 196 17.50 -3.68 12.44
CA LEU A 196 17.80 -3.81 11.01
C LEU A 196 17.65 -5.26 10.55
N PHE A 197 18.12 -6.22 11.34
CA PHE A 197 18.00 -7.65 11.02
C PHE A 197 16.53 -8.06 10.84
N LYS A 198 15.67 -7.70 11.80
CA LYS A 198 14.24 -7.99 11.72
C LYS A 198 13.58 -7.25 10.55
N TYR A 199 13.86 -5.95 10.41
CA TYR A 199 13.31 -5.12 9.35
C TYR A 199 13.61 -5.65 7.95
N LEU A 200 14.87 -6.02 7.68
CA LEU A 200 15.27 -6.59 6.38
C LEU A 200 14.67 -7.97 6.12
N SER A 201 14.44 -8.75 7.18
CA SER A 201 13.72 -10.02 7.08
C SER A 201 12.24 -9.80 6.72
N ASP A 202 11.58 -8.80 7.32
CA ASP A 202 10.18 -8.45 7.05
C ASP A 202 9.97 -7.92 5.63
N LEU A 203 10.93 -7.14 5.12
CA LEU A 203 10.99 -6.73 3.71
C LEU A 203 11.32 -7.91 2.76
N ASN A 204 11.54 -9.11 3.29
CA ASN A 204 11.90 -10.29 2.53
C ASN A 204 13.21 -10.11 1.75
N LEU A 205 14.15 -9.30 2.26
CA LEU A 205 15.49 -9.13 1.70
C LEU A 205 16.48 -10.16 2.28
N LEU A 206 16.27 -10.56 3.54
CA LEU A 206 16.94 -11.70 4.16
C LEU A 206 16.01 -12.91 4.16
N LYS A 207 16.39 -13.96 3.42
CA LYS A 207 15.54 -15.15 3.19
C LYS A 207 16.21 -16.43 3.65
N GLY A 208 15.39 -17.47 3.87
CA GLY A 208 15.87 -18.81 4.21
C GLY A 208 16.71 -18.77 5.48
N ILE A 209 17.91 -19.36 5.41
CA ILE A 209 18.84 -19.44 6.55
C ILE A 209 19.28 -18.07 7.10
N TYR A 210 19.11 -16.99 6.32
CA TYR A 210 19.48 -15.65 6.74
C TYR A 210 18.33 -14.87 7.39
N SER A 211 17.12 -15.42 7.43
CA SER A 211 15.94 -14.71 7.93
C SER A 211 15.85 -14.73 9.46
N PHE A 212 15.22 -13.70 10.02
CA PHE A 212 14.89 -13.65 11.45
C PHE A 212 14.11 -14.88 11.90
N GLU A 213 13.11 -15.31 11.12
CA GLU A 213 12.26 -16.44 11.49
C GLU A 213 13.03 -17.76 11.53
N HIS A 214 14.01 -17.94 10.64
CA HIS A 214 14.90 -19.09 10.72
C HIS A 214 15.71 -19.08 12.01
N LEU A 215 16.44 -17.99 12.28
CA LEU A 215 17.26 -17.89 13.49
C LEU A 215 16.43 -18.05 14.76
N TYR A 216 15.23 -17.47 14.79
CA TYR A 216 14.31 -17.58 15.92
C TYR A 216 13.84 -19.03 16.12
N SER A 217 13.53 -19.74 15.05
CA SER A 217 13.12 -21.15 15.11
C SER A 217 14.18 -22.10 15.69
N LEU A 218 15.47 -21.72 15.68
CA LEU A 218 16.53 -22.54 16.28
C LEU A 218 16.38 -22.67 17.80
N TYR A 219 15.78 -21.67 18.46
CA TYR A 219 15.49 -21.73 19.90
C TYR A 219 14.42 -22.76 20.26
N ASP A 220 13.57 -23.15 19.31
CA ASP A 220 12.51 -24.14 19.53
C ASP A 220 13.01 -25.59 19.38
N LEU A 221 14.24 -25.78 18.91
CA LEU A 221 14.85 -27.11 18.77
C LEU A 221 15.30 -27.64 20.13
N GLU A 222 14.93 -28.89 20.41
CA GLU A 222 15.27 -29.55 21.67
C GLU A 222 16.79 -29.69 21.83
N GLY A 223 17.32 -29.22 22.96
CA GLY A 223 18.75 -29.28 23.26
C GLY A 223 19.60 -28.12 22.72
N THR A 224 19.00 -27.11 22.09
CA THR A 224 19.74 -25.93 21.62
C THR A 224 20.27 -25.08 22.78
N ASP A 225 21.59 -24.80 22.78
CA ASP A 225 22.20 -23.79 23.63
C ASP A 225 22.02 -22.39 22.97
N PRO A 226 21.52 -21.36 23.68
CA PRO A 226 21.46 -19.99 23.18
C PRO A 226 22.78 -19.46 22.59
N LEU A 227 23.93 -19.92 23.10
CA LEU A 227 25.24 -19.56 22.56
C LEU A 227 25.46 -20.11 21.15
N ASP A 228 24.90 -21.27 20.80
CA ASP A 228 25.04 -21.85 19.48
C ASP A 228 24.18 -21.10 18.46
N VAL A 229 23.00 -20.64 18.84
CA VAL A 229 22.19 -19.73 18.00
C VAL A 229 22.93 -18.41 17.76
N LEU A 230 23.59 -17.86 18.79
CA LEU A 230 24.40 -16.66 18.63
C LEU A 230 25.61 -16.90 17.72
N LYS A 231 26.28 -18.05 17.83
CA LYS A 231 27.39 -18.41 16.93
C LYS A 231 26.92 -18.53 15.48
N ASP A 232 25.74 -19.10 15.24
CA ASP A 232 25.14 -19.20 13.92
C ASP A 232 24.91 -17.81 13.32
N TYR A 233 24.29 -16.90 14.08
CA TYR A 233 24.08 -15.51 13.69
C TYR A 233 25.38 -14.77 13.34
N LEU A 234 26.43 -14.97 14.16
CA LEU A 234 27.74 -14.32 14.02
C LEU A 234 28.69 -15.03 13.04
N SER A 235 28.29 -16.17 12.47
CA SER A 235 29.17 -16.97 11.62
C SER A 235 29.47 -16.23 10.31
N ASN A 236 30.57 -16.60 9.64
CA ASN A 236 30.97 -16.00 8.36
C ASN A 236 29.93 -16.20 7.24
N ASN A 237 29.06 -17.20 7.38
CA ASN A 237 27.93 -17.48 6.48
C ASN A 237 26.59 -17.24 7.19
N GLY A 238 26.59 -16.45 8.27
CA GLY A 238 25.41 -16.16 9.08
C GLY A 238 24.66 -14.93 8.59
N ALA A 239 23.48 -14.70 9.18
CA ALA A 239 22.62 -13.58 8.83
C ALA A 239 23.32 -12.21 8.96
N ARG A 240 24.23 -12.05 9.94
CA ARG A 240 24.97 -10.80 10.15
C ARG A 240 25.90 -10.45 8.99
N GLU A 241 26.65 -11.42 8.47
CA GLU A 241 27.51 -11.17 7.31
C GLU A 241 26.67 -10.92 6.06
N GLN A 242 25.59 -11.68 5.86
CA GLN A 242 24.66 -11.45 4.76
C GLN A 242 24.07 -10.03 4.79
N MET A 243 23.69 -9.51 5.97
CA MET A 243 23.22 -8.14 6.11
C MET A 243 24.24 -7.11 5.62
N LYS A 244 25.53 -7.27 5.95
CA LYS A 244 26.58 -6.33 5.52
C LYS A 244 26.70 -6.27 4.00
N THR A 245 26.49 -7.38 3.30
CA THR A 245 26.52 -7.41 1.82
C THR A 245 25.41 -6.58 1.18
N LEU A 246 24.32 -6.29 1.89
CA LEU A 246 23.23 -5.47 1.36
C LEU A 246 23.52 -3.96 1.41
N PHE A 247 24.55 -3.55 2.16
CA PHE A 247 24.90 -2.14 2.40
C PHE A 247 26.31 -1.79 1.95
N VAL A 248 26.80 -2.41 0.87
CA VAL A 248 28.15 -2.18 0.34
C VAL A 248 28.43 -0.67 0.23
N GLU A 249 29.59 -0.22 0.72
CA GLU A 249 30.01 1.18 0.61
C GLU A 249 30.10 1.59 -0.87
N GLY A 250 29.21 2.48 -1.30
CA GLY A 250 29.31 3.19 -2.56
C GLY A 250 28.19 2.90 -3.57
N SER A 251 27.11 3.67 -3.45
CA SER A 251 26.29 4.14 -4.58
C SER A 251 25.85 5.56 -4.30
#